data_AF-A0A151UGK5-F1
#
_entry.id   AF-A0A151UGK5-F1
#
_cell.length_a   1.000
_cell.length_b   1.000
_cell.length_c   1.000
_cell.angle_alpha   90.00
_cell.angle_beta   90.00
_cell.angle_gamma   90.00
#
_symmetry.space_group_name_H-M   'P 1'
#
loop_
_entity.id
_entity.type
_entity.pdbx_description
1 polymer ?
#
loop_
_entity_poly.entity_id
_entity_poly.type
_entity_poly.pdbx_seq_one_letter_code
_entity_poly.pdbx_strand_id
1 'polypeptide(L)'
;TLHETIRVKSGAWDDNSVFIYTTLNHIKYCLPNGDGGIIKTLDVPIYITKVSGNTIFCLDRDGKKRTIVVDATEYIFKLSLWKKKYDHVMNMIKTSQLCGQAVIAYLRQKGFPEVALHFVNDERIRFNLALESGNIQIAVASASAIDEKDYWYRLGVEALRQGNTGIVEYAYQRTKNFERLSFLYLITGNTEKLSKMLKIAEVKNDVMGQFHNALYMGDVRQRVKILENAGHLPLAYITASVHGLHDVAERLAAELGDNIPSLPGGKVPSLLMPPSPLTCAGDWPLLRVMRGIFDGGLDSMKQGVTDEEYEAADADWVGTRSVFVAPTPGMPVSQIWIQKSSLAADHAAAGNFDTAMRLLNRQLGITNFAPLRPTFLDLNTGSHSYLRAFSSAPVISFAIERGWTESSSANVRGLPALPVRLSQLDERLRAALLNAMTVCYKAKNLASAANFARRLLETNPTVETQAKTARQVLAAAERNMTDATQLNYDFRNPFVVCGATYVPIYRGQKDVSCPYCTSRFVPSQEGQLCSVCDLATVGADASGLLCSPSQIR
;
A
#
# COMPACT_ATOMS: atom_id res chain seq x y z
N THR A 1 21.44 -28.17 -10.76
CA THR A 1 22.62 -28.86 -11.33
C THR A 1 23.81 -28.57 -10.43
N LEU A 2 24.55 -29.59 -9.99
CA LEU A 2 25.74 -29.43 -9.14
C LEU A 2 26.99 -29.41 -10.03
N HIS A 3 27.84 -28.39 -9.88
CA HIS A 3 29.14 -28.32 -10.56
C HIS A 3 30.26 -28.63 -9.54
N GLU A 4 30.99 -29.71 -9.77
CA GLU A 4 32.12 -30.12 -8.92
C GLU A 4 33.42 -29.97 -9.72
N THR A 5 34.41 -29.30 -9.13
CA THR A 5 35.70 -29.01 -9.79
C THR A 5 36.58 -30.26 -9.88
N ILE A 6 36.44 -31.17 -8.92
CA ILE A 6 37.20 -32.42 -8.86
C ILE A 6 36.35 -33.56 -9.43
N ARG A 7 36.94 -34.38 -10.31
CA ARG A 7 36.24 -35.51 -10.93
C ARG A 7 35.69 -36.48 -9.88
N VAL A 8 34.37 -36.67 -9.92
CA VAL A 8 33.65 -37.65 -9.11
C VAL A 8 34.07 -39.07 -9.52
N LYS A 9 34.39 -39.91 -8.53
CA LYS A 9 34.85 -41.30 -8.73
C LYS A 9 33.71 -42.30 -8.68
N SER A 10 32.81 -42.14 -7.72
CA SER A 10 31.63 -42.99 -7.52
C SER A 10 30.64 -42.27 -6.60
N GLY A 11 29.41 -42.75 -6.55
CA GLY A 11 28.42 -42.27 -5.59
C GLY A 11 27.21 -43.19 -5.51
N ALA A 12 26.47 -43.08 -4.42
CA ALA A 12 25.25 -43.81 -4.17
C ALA A 12 24.24 -42.93 -3.42
N TRP A 13 22.96 -43.27 -3.56
CA TRP A 13 21.89 -42.62 -2.85
C TRP A 13 21.69 -43.26 -1.48
N ASP A 14 21.55 -42.42 -0.46
CA ASP A 14 21.07 -42.82 0.86
C ASP A 14 19.54 -42.96 0.84
N ASP A 15 18.99 -43.67 1.83
CA ASP A 15 17.56 -43.93 2.01
C ASP A 15 16.75 -42.62 2.11
N ASN A 16 17.39 -41.55 2.59
CA ASN A 16 16.79 -40.22 2.72
C ASN A 16 16.80 -39.37 1.44
N SER A 17 17.17 -39.97 0.29
CA SER A 17 17.33 -39.29 -1.01
C SER A 17 18.44 -38.24 -1.01
N VAL A 18 19.52 -38.51 -0.27
CA VAL A 18 20.75 -37.70 -0.28
C VAL A 18 21.78 -38.42 -1.15
N PHE A 19 22.44 -37.71 -2.06
CA PHE A 19 23.46 -38.29 -2.92
C PHE A 19 24.83 -38.16 -2.25
N ILE A 20 25.46 -39.28 -1.91
CA ILE A 20 26.80 -39.32 -1.32
C ILE A 20 27.77 -39.79 -2.40
N TYR A 21 28.85 -39.04 -2.59
CA TYR A 21 29.83 -39.31 -3.64
C TYR A 21 31.26 -39.12 -3.16
N THR A 22 32.19 -39.82 -3.81
CA THR A 22 33.62 -39.71 -3.54
C THR A 22 34.33 -38.95 -4.64
N THR A 23 35.30 -38.14 -4.20
CA THR A 23 36.31 -37.52 -5.06
C THR A 23 37.66 -38.21 -4.80
N LEU A 24 38.77 -37.61 -5.23
CA LEU A 24 40.11 -38.12 -4.92
C LEU A 24 40.40 -38.16 -3.41
N ASN A 25 40.00 -37.09 -2.69
CA ASN A 25 40.42 -36.85 -1.31
C ASN A 25 39.26 -36.71 -0.32
N HIS A 26 38.01 -36.69 -0.78
CA HIS A 26 36.87 -36.41 0.11
C HIS A 26 35.65 -37.28 -0.22
N ILE A 27 34.93 -37.69 0.82
CA ILE A 27 33.53 -38.09 0.77
C ILE A 27 32.69 -36.82 0.93
N LYS A 28 31.81 -36.56 -0.03
CA LYS A 28 30.91 -35.40 -0.03
C LYS A 28 29.46 -35.84 -0.13
N TYR A 29 28.55 -34.96 0.27
CA TYR A 29 27.10 -35.12 0.05
C TYR A 29 26.54 -33.99 -0.80
N CYS A 30 25.45 -34.29 -1.51
CA CYS A 30 24.62 -33.33 -2.22
C CYS A 30 23.15 -33.55 -1.84
N LEU A 31 22.50 -32.47 -1.44
CA LEU A 31 21.07 -32.42 -1.15
C LEU A 31 20.26 -32.06 -2.40
N PRO A 32 18.95 -32.38 -2.45
CA PRO A 32 18.08 -32.04 -3.58
C PRO A 32 17.97 -30.53 -3.84
N ASN A 33 18.21 -29.70 -2.83
CA ASN A 33 18.18 -28.25 -2.91
C ASN A 33 19.48 -27.62 -3.48
N GLY A 34 20.50 -28.45 -3.79
CA GLY A 34 21.80 -28.01 -4.29
C GLY A 34 22.83 -27.69 -3.21
N ASP A 35 22.48 -27.77 -1.93
CA ASP A 35 23.44 -27.64 -0.84
C ASP A 35 24.32 -28.91 -0.77
N GLY A 36 25.59 -28.73 -0.40
CA GLY A 36 26.53 -29.83 -0.26
C GLY A 36 27.58 -29.54 0.81
N GLY A 37 28.34 -30.56 1.16
CA GLY A 37 29.39 -30.46 2.17
C GLY A 37 30.34 -31.65 2.13
N ILE A 38 31.41 -31.57 2.90
CA ILE A 38 32.40 -32.63 3.06
C ILE A 38 32.03 -33.41 4.32
N ILE A 39 31.83 -34.71 4.19
CA ILE A 39 31.58 -35.60 5.33
C ILE A 39 32.91 -36.00 5.96
N LYS A 40 33.87 -36.43 5.14
CA LYS A 40 35.13 -37.00 5.60
C LYS A 40 36.23 -36.85 4.56
N THR A 41 37.43 -36.54 5.02
CA THR A 41 38.65 -36.56 4.19
C THR A 41 39.21 -37.97 4.11
N LEU A 42 39.72 -38.33 2.94
CA LEU A 42 40.24 -39.65 2.58
C LEU A 42 41.70 -39.53 2.18
N ASP A 43 42.51 -40.46 2.68
CA ASP A 43 43.92 -40.59 2.28
C ASP A 43 44.07 -41.34 0.95
N VAL A 44 43.13 -42.25 0.66
CA VAL A 44 43.11 -43.10 -0.54
C VAL A 44 41.71 -43.02 -1.15
N PRO A 45 41.58 -42.93 -2.49
CA PRO A 45 40.26 -42.89 -3.11
C PRO A 45 39.58 -44.24 -3.02
N ILE A 46 38.32 -44.19 -2.61
CA ILE A 46 37.43 -45.34 -2.46
C ILE A 46 36.25 -45.23 -3.42
N TYR A 47 35.69 -46.38 -3.78
CA TYR A 47 34.54 -46.51 -4.67
C TYR A 47 33.31 -46.98 -3.90
N ILE A 48 32.32 -46.12 -3.73
CA ILE A 48 31.07 -46.41 -3.01
C ILE A 48 30.23 -47.40 -3.83
N THR A 49 29.75 -48.44 -3.18
CA THR A 49 28.80 -49.41 -3.75
C THR A 49 27.40 -49.23 -3.18
N LYS A 50 27.28 -49.02 -1.87
CA LYS A 50 26.01 -48.83 -1.18
C LYS A 50 26.18 -47.97 0.07
N VAL A 51 25.18 -47.15 0.37
CA VAL A 51 25.04 -46.45 1.65
C VAL A 51 23.85 -47.07 2.38
N SER A 52 23.97 -47.30 3.68
CA SER A 52 22.86 -47.71 4.54
C SER A 52 23.05 -47.11 5.92
N GLY A 53 22.14 -46.21 6.30
CA GLY A 53 22.26 -45.42 7.53
C GLY A 53 23.60 -44.67 7.61
N ASN A 54 24.30 -44.80 8.74
CA ASN A 54 25.61 -44.17 8.94
C ASN A 54 26.79 -45.00 8.38
N THR A 55 26.53 -46.07 7.62
CA THR A 55 27.59 -46.94 7.08
C THR A 55 27.66 -46.88 5.56
N ILE A 56 28.85 -46.58 5.06
CA ILE A 56 29.17 -46.58 3.64
C ILE A 56 29.95 -47.86 3.33
N PHE A 57 29.41 -48.67 2.42
CA PHE A 57 30.07 -49.83 1.84
C PHE A 57 30.83 -49.38 0.58
N CYS A 58 32.13 -49.64 0.56
CA CYS A 58 33.01 -49.19 -0.50
C CYS A 58 34.10 -50.22 -0.83
N LEU A 59 34.75 -50.02 -1.98
CA LEU A 59 35.87 -50.79 -2.47
C LEU A 59 37.10 -49.88 -2.53
N ASP A 60 38.24 -50.39 -2.07
CA ASP A 60 39.54 -49.78 -2.32
C ASP A 60 39.98 -49.98 -3.78
N ARG A 61 41.08 -49.31 -4.16
CA ARG A 61 41.76 -49.53 -5.45
C ARG A 61 42.12 -51.00 -5.70
N ASP A 62 42.42 -51.76 -4.66
CA ASP A 62 42.77 -53.19 -4.74
C ASP A 62 41.54 -54.11 -4.81
N GLY A 63 40.32 -53.56 -4.91
CA GLY A 63 39.08 -54.34 -4.94
C GLY A 63 38.66 -54.94 -3.59
N LYS A 64 39.34 -54.57 -2.50
CA LYS A 64 38.99 -55.03 -1.14
C LYS A 64 37.78 -54.25 -0.60
N LYS A 65 36.83 -54.98 -0.03
CA LYS A 65 35.67 -54.39 0.67
C LYS A 65 36.12 -53.63 1.92
N ARG A 66 35.63 -52.40 2.06
CA ARG A 66 35.75 -51.58 3.27
C ARG A 66 34.40 -51.04 3.69
N THR A 67 34.25 -50.87 5.00
CA THR A 67 33.09 -50.26 5.62
C THR A 67 33.55 -49.03 6.37
N ILE A 68 32.98 -47.87 6.04
CA ILE A 68 33.32 -46.60 6.70
C ILE A 68 32.06 -46.10 7.40
N VAL A 69 32.17 -45.91 8.72
CA VAL A 69 31.14 -45.20 9.48
C VAL A 69 31.34 -43.71 9.27
N VAL A 70 30.25 -43.03 8.89
CA VAL A 70 30.20 -41.59 8.69
C VAL A 70 29.23 -40.94 9.67
N ASP A 71 29.53 -39.69 10.03
CA ASP A 71 28.59 -38.87 10.78
C ASP A 71 27.58 -38.24 9.81
N ALA A 72 26.30 -38.59 10.01
CA ALA A 72 25.19 -38.14 9.19
C ALA A 72 24.50 -36.88 9.73
N THR A 73 24.89 -36.42 10.92
CA THR A 73 24.17 -35.36 11.65
C THR A 73 24.05 -34.06 10.86
N GLU A 74 25.10 -33.59 10.20
CA GLU A 74 25.10 -32.32 9.46
C GLU A 74 24.13 -32.33 8.26
N TYR A 75 24.20 -33.35 7.40
CA TYR A 75 23.35 -33.40 6.22
C TYR A 75 21.90 -33.74 6.58
N ILE A 76 21.66 -34.54 7.62
CA ILE A 76 20.32 -34.80 8.16
C ILE A 76 19.71 -33.51 8.72
N PHE A 77 20.51 -32.67 9.40
CA PHE A 77 20.09 -31.38 9.92
C PHE A 77 19.67 -30.44 8.77
N LYS A 78 20.52 -30.28 7.76
CA LYS A 78 20.21 -29.45 6.57
C LYS A 78 19.00 -29.97 5.79
N LEU A 79 18.87 -31.30 5.66
CA LEU A 79 17.71 -31.95 5.04
C LEU A 79 16.43 -31.71 5.85
N SER A 80 16.50 -31.79 7.18
CA SER A 80 15.35 -31.59 8.07
C SER A 80 14.85 -30.15 8.02
N LEU A 81 15.76 -29.17 7.95
CA LEU A 81 15.44 -27.77 7.70
C LEU A 81 14.75 -27.59 6.34
N TRP A 82 15.26 -28.21 5.28
CA TRP A 82 14.65 -28.14 3.95
C TRP A 82 13.25 -28.79 3.91
N LYS A 83 13.08 -29.94 4.58
CA LYS A 83 11.79 -30.63 4.72
C LYS A 83 10.85 -29.95 5.72
N LYS A 84 11.22 -28.81 6.31
CA LYS A 84 10.44 -28.05 7.32
C LYS A 84 10.05 -28.89 8.55
N LYS A 85 10.88 -29.87 8.94
CA LYS A 85 10.67 -30.72 10.12
C LYS A 85 11.31 -30.08 11.36
N TYR A 86 10.69 -28.99 11.83
CA TYR A 86 11.26 -28.12 12.87
C TYR A 86 11.41 -28.80 14.24
N ASP A 87 10.48 -29.66 14.65
CA ASP A 87 10.58 -30.38 15.93
C ASP A 87 11.78 -31.32 15.97
N HIS A 88 12.01 -32.02 14.86
CA HIS A 88 13.17 -32.91 14.71
C HIS A 88 14.47 -32.11 14.74
N VAL A 89 14.49 -30.95 14.07
CA VAL A 89 15.62 -30.01 14.14
C VAL A 89 15.87 -29.60 15.59
N MET A 90 14.86 -29.16 16.34
CA MET A 90 15.03 -28.77 17.75
C MET A 90 15.52 -29.91 18.65
N ASN A 91 15.05 -31.13 18.44
CA ASN A 91 15.53 -32.30 19.18
C ASN A 91 16.97 -32.66 18.83
N MET A 92 17.35 -32.61 17.54
CA MET A 92 18.74 -32.73 17.13
C MET A 92 19.59 -31.65 17.81
N ILE A 93 19.10 -30.42 17.90
CA ILE A 93 19.82 -29.29 18.52
C ILE A 93 20.08 -29.53 20.01
N LYS A 94 19.10 -30.04 20.74
CA LYS A 94 19.23 -30.30 22.17
C LYS A 94 20.16 -31.48 22.49
N THR A 95 20.24 -32.46 21.59
CA THR A 95 20.91 -33.74 21.84
C THR A 95 22.29 -33.84 21.21
N SER A 96 22.53 -33.14 20.11
CA SER A 96 23.75 -33.29 19.31
C SER A 96 24.75 -32.17 19.54
N GLN A 97 26.03 -32.52 19.49
CA GLN A 97 27.17 -31.63 19.64
C GLN A 97 27.47 -30.86 18.34
N LEU A 98 26.44 -30.50 17.57
CA LEU A 98 26.53 -29.78 16.28
C LEU A 98 26.91 -28.29 16.43
N CYS A 99 27.46 -27.91 17.59
CA CYS A 99 27.75 -26.53 17.99
C CYS A 99 29.03 -26.00 17.34
N GLY A 100 29.03 -25.87 16.01
CA GLY A 100 30.10 -25.23 15.25
C GLY A 100 29.64 -23.92 14.61
N GLN A 101 30.57 -22.97 14.45
CA GLN A 101 30.34 -21.70 13.73
C GLN A 101 29.76 -21.92 12.32
N ALA A 102 30.04 -23.07 11.69
CA ALA A 102 29.52 -23.45 10.38
C ALA A 102 27.99 -23.61 10.33
N VAL A 103 27.37 -24.16 11.39
CA VAL A 103 25.91 -24.33 11.46
C VAL A 103 25.23 -22.99 11.66
N ILE A 104 25.80 -22.12 12.50
CA ILE A 104 25.32 -20.75 12.73
C ILE A 104 25.37 -19.94 11.43
N ALA A 105 26.50 -19.98 10.71
CA ALA A 105 26.65 -19.31 9.42
C ALA A 105 25.62 -19.82 8.39
N TYR A 106 25.38 -21.13 8.36
CA TYR A 106 24.37 -21.73 7.48
C TYR A 106 22.93 -21.28 7.83
N LEU A 107 22.56 -21.32 9.11
CA LEU A 107 21.23 -20.86 9.57
C LEU A 107 21.00 -19.38 9.24
N ARG A 108 22.02 -18.55 9.44
CA ARG A 108 22.00 -17.13 9.08
C ARG A 108 21.80 -16.93 7.58
N GLN A 109 22.54 -17.65 6.73
CA GLN A 109 22.40 -17.58 5.27
C GLN A 109 21.00 -18.02 4.78
N LYS A 110 20.39 -19.01 5.43
CA LYS A 110 19.05 -19.49 5.09
C LYS A 110 17.91 -18.66 5.69
N GLY A 111 18.22 -17.62 6.47
CA GLY A 111 17.23 -16.72 7.05
C GLY A 111 16.57 -17.21 8.33
N PHE A 112 17.25 -18.07 9.10
CA PHE A 112 16.78 -18.57 10.41
C PHE A 112 17.70 -18.12 11.56
N PRO A 113 17.91 -16.80 11.79
CA PRO A 113 18.79 -16.31 12.86
C PRO A 113 18.25 -16.61 14.27
N GLU A 114 16.93 -16.76 14.42
CA GLU A 114 16.29 -17.10 15.71
C GLU A 114 16.74 -18.46 16.25
N VAL A 115 16.80 -19.47 15.39
CA VAL A 115 17.24 -20.81 15.78
C VAL A 115 18.71 -20.75 16.21
N ALA A 116 19.51 -19.96 15.51
CA ALA A 116 20.92 -19.76 15.81
C ALA A 116 21.17 -19.14 17.21
N LEU A 117 20.24 -18.32 17.75
CA LEU A 117 20.38 -17.71 19.08
C LEU A 117 20.50 -18.73 20.22
N HIS A 118 19.99 -19.94 20.06
CA HIS A 118 20.08 -20.99 21.08
C HIS A 118 21.46 -21.64 21.18
N PHE A 119 22.27 -21.56 20.14
CA PHE A 119 23.58 -22.24 20.07
C PHE A 119 24.75 -21.35 20.45
N VAL A 120 24.49 -20.05 20.57
CA VAL A 120 25.55 -19.06 20.66
C VAL A 120 25.74 -18.66 22.10
N ASN A 121 26.87 -19.09 22.64
CA ASN A 121 27.36 -18.71 23.96
C ASN A 121 28.10 -17.37 23.94
N ASP A 122 28.75 -17.03 22.81
CA ASP A 122 29.44 -15.74 22.66
C ASP A 122 28.43 -14.59 22.53
N GLU A 123 28.43 -13.69 23.50
CA GLU A 123 27.52 -12.55 23.60
C GLU A 123 27.59 -11.63 22.37
N ARG A 124 28.75 -11.51 21.72
CA ARG A 124 28.91 -10.66 20.53
C ARG A 124 28.16 -11.21 19.34
N ILE A 125 28.27 -12.52 19.10
CA ILE A 125 27.54 -13.19 18.01
C ILE A 125 26.04 -13.23 18.36
N ARG A 126 25.73 -13.49 19.64
CA ARG A 126 24.35 -13.51 20.16
C ARG A 126 23.64 -12.18 19.94
N PHE A 127 24.32 -11.07 20.21
CA PHE A 127 23.81 -9.72 19.95
C PHE A 127 23.50 -9.50 18.47
N ASN A 128 24.44 -9.83 17.57
CA ASN A 128 24.24 -9.64 16.13
C ASN A 128 23.04 -10.46 15.61
N LEU A 129 22.91 -11.72 16.05
CA LEU A 129 21.78 -12.57 15.70
C LEU A 129 20.47 -12.05 16.28
N ALA A 130 20.48 -11.45 17.47
CA ALA A 130 19.30 -10.89 18.11
C ALA A 130 18.79 -9.64 17.39
N LEU A 131 19.71 -8.82 16.87
CA LEU A 131 19.35 -7.71 15.99
C LEU A 131 18.77 -8.22 14.67
N GLU A 132 19.38 -9.23 14.04
CA GLU A 132 18.89 -9.83 12.79
C GLU A 132 17.50 -10.47 12.94
N SER A 133 17.22 -11.11 14.10
CA SER A 133 15.91 -11.68 14.41
C SER A 133 14.89 -10.66 14.91
N GLY A 134 15.31 -9.43 15.20
CA GLY A 134 14.46 -8.40 15.79
C GLY A 134 14.07 -8.66 17.24
N ASN A 135 14.71 -9.60 17.95
CA ASN A 135 14.44 -9.86 19.36
C ASN A 135 15.23 -8.87 20.26
N ILE A 136 14.63 -7.69 20.50
CA ILE A 136 15.29 -6.61 21.24
C ILE A 136 15.61 -7.02 22.69
N GLN A 137 14.77 -7.83 23.35
CA GLN A 137 14.97 -8.20 24.75
C GLN A 137 16.29 -8.98 24.95
N ILE A 138 16.56 -9.96 24.08
CA ILE A 138 17.83 -10.70 24.10
C ILE A 138 18.99 -9.78 23.72
N ALA A 139 18.76 -8.85 22.78
CA ALA A 139 19.78 -7.88 22.38
C ALA A 139 20.16 -6.92 23.53
N VAL A 140 19.19 -6.47 24.36
CA VAL A 140 19.44 -5.66 25.56
C VAL A 140 20.26 -6.44 26.58
N ALA A 141 19.88 -7.68 26.88
CA ALA A 141 20.62 -8.52 27.82
C ALA A 141 22.07 -8.75 27.35
N SER A 142 22.26 -9.00 26.06
CA SER A 142 23.59 -9.20 25.46
C SER A 142 24.40 -7.89 25.45
N ALA A 143 23.77 -6.74 25.15
CA ALA A 143 24.42 -5.43 25.18
C ALA A 143 24.83 -5.01 26.60
N SER A 144 24.01 -5.34 27.61
CA SER A 144 24.33 -5.10 29.02
C SER A 144 25.52 -5.91 29.51
N ALA A 145 25.72 -7.11 28.99
CA ALA A 145 26.86 -7.94 29.35
C ALA A 145 28.17 -7.50 28.67
N ILE A 146 28.09 -7.02 27.42
CA ILE A 146 29.25 -6.47 26.67
C ILE A 146 29.64 -5.06 27.17
N ASP A 147 28.66 -4.21 27.46
CA ASP A 147 28.76 -2.80 27.88
C ASP A 147 29.67 -1.88 27.02
N GLU A 148 29.68 -2.13 25.71
CA GLU A 148 30.37 -1.28 24.74
C GLU A 148 29.42 -0.26 24.06
N LYS A 149 29.90 0.98 23.85
CA LYS A 149 29.07 2.07 23.29
C LYS A 149 28.53 1.78 21.88
N ASP A 150 29.29 1.10 21.03
CA ASP A 150 28.86 0.78 19.66
C ASP A 150 27.64 -0.14 19.62
N TYR A 151 27.62 -1.13 20.52
CA TYR A 151 26.52 -2.08 20.65
C TYR A 151 25.24 -1.39 21.13
N TRP A 152 25.34 -0.51 22.12
CA TRP A 152 24.22 0.31 22.56
C TRP A 152 23.68 1.22 21.46
N TYR A 153 24.56 1.81 20.65
CA TYR A 153 24.16 2.63 19.51
C TYR A 153 23.36 1.81 18.47
N ARG A 154 23.88 0.63 18.09
CA ARG A 154 23.22 -0.27 17.14
C ARG A 154 21.87 -0.78 17.66
N LEU A 155 21.80 -1.12 18.95
CA LEU A 155 20.56 -1.48 19.62
C LEU A 155 19.52 -0.35 19.56
N GLY A 156 19.94 0.89 19.84
CA GLY A 156 19.07 2.06 19.79
C GLY A 156 18.48 2.30 18.40
N VAL A 157 19.24 2.07 17.33
CA VAL A 157 18.76 2.22 15.95
C VAL A 157 17.69 1.17 15.62
N GLU A 158 17.92 -0.11 15.95
CA GLU A 158 16.93 -1.16 15.70
C GLU A 158 15.70 -1.03 16.61
N ALA A 159 15.88 -0.64 17.87
CA ALA A 159 14.76 -0.37 18.79
C ALA A 159 13.89 0.79 18.30
N LEU A 160 14.51 1.86 17.76
CA LEU A 160 13.79 2.98 17.16
C LEU A 160 13.01 2.53 15.93
N ARG A 161 13.62 1.68 15.08
CA ARG A 161 12.95 1.10 13.92
C ARG A 161 11.70 0.32 14.31
N GLN A 162 11.74 -0.44 15.40
CA GLN A 162 10.58 -1.20 15.90
C GLN A 162 9.55 -0.37 16.68
N GLY A 163 9.89 0.86 17.05
CA GLY A 163 9.04 1.75 17.84
C GLY A 163 9.12 1.54 19.36
N ASN A 164 10.14 0.82 19.86
CA ASN A 164 10.34 0.63 21.29
C ASN A 164 11.02 1.85 21.92
N THR A 165 10.23 2.76 22.49
CA THR A 165 10.70 4.05 22.97
C THR A 165 11.51 3.94 24.26
N GLY A 166 11.13 3.03 25.16
CA GLY A 166 11.81 2.83 26.44
C GLY A 166 13.24 2.33 26.27
N ILE A 167 13.46 1.35 25.37
CA ILE A 167 14.79 0.82 25.11
C ILE A 167 15.67 1.84 24.37
N VAL A 168 15.08 2.66 23.48
CA VAL A 168 15.82 3.74 22.81
C VAL A 168 16.31 4.78 23.82
N GLU A 169 15.46 5.19 24.76
CA GLU A 169 15.85 6.10 25.84
C GLU A 169 17.01 5.51 26.66
N TYR A 170 16.90 4.25 27.05
CA TYR A 170 17.95 3.55 27.80
C TYR A 170 19.28 3.49 27.02
N ALA A 171 19.23 3.12 25.74
CA ALA A 171 20.39 3.06 24.86
C ALA A 171 21.06 4.44 24.68
N TYR A 172 20.28 5.52 24.53
CA TYR A 172 20.80 6.88 24.41
C TYR A 172 21.41 7.41 25.71
N GLN A 173 20.86 7.04 26.86
CA GLN A 173 21.47 7.34 28.17
C GLN A 173 22.83 6.64 28.32
N ARG A 174 22.92 5.34 27.98
CA ARG A 174 24.18 4.56 28.00
C ARG A 174 25.24 5.12 27.04
N THR A 175 24.84 5.47 25.82
CA THR A 175 25.75 6.07 24.82
C THR A 175 26.10 7.53 25.12
N LYS A 176 25.41 8.18 26.07
CA LYS A 176 25.58 9.60 26.41
C LYS A 176 25.26 10.52 25.21
N ASN A 177 24.30 10.14 24.37
CA ASN A 177 23.87 10.94 23.22
C ASN A 177 22.65 11.81 23.59
N PHE A 178 22.92 12.99 24.16
CA PHE A 178 21.87 13.87 24.72
C PHE A 178 21.08 14.62 23.65
N GLU A 179 21.66 14.88 22.48
CA GLU A 179 20.96 15.56 21.38
C GLU A 179 19.85 14.68 20.81
N ARG A 180 20.13 13.39 20.60
CA ARG A 180 19.08 12.44 20.16
C ARG A 180 18.04 12.20 21.24
N LEU A 181 18.44 12.26 22.50
CA LEU A 181 17.55 12.11 23.63
C LEU A 181 16.61 13.33 23.79
N SER A 182 17.10 14.55 23.62
CA SER A 182 16.26 15.75 23.64
C SER A 182 15.27 15.77 22.47
N PHE A 183 15.70 15.33 21.28
CA PHE A 183 14.81 15.17 20.14
C PHE A 183 13.74 14.09 20.36
N LEU A 184 14.08 12.96 21.00
CA LEU A 184 13.11 11.94 21.39
C LEU A 184 12.06 12.51 22.37
N TYR A 185 12.49 13.30 23.35
CA TYR A 185 11.58 13.95 24.30
C TYR A 185 10.68 15.00 23.66
N LEU A 186 11.18 15.71 22.64
CA LEU A 186 10.37 16.61 21.84
C LEU A 186 9.25 15.86 21.09
N ILE A 187 9.58 14.74 20.43
CA ILE A 187 8.60 13.94 19.66
C ILE A 187 7.56 13.30 20.58
N THR A 188 8.01 12.75 21.71
CA THR A 188 7.13 12.13 22.72
C THR A 188 6.33 13.15 23.52
N GLY A 189 6.73 14.43 23.47
CA GLY A 189 6.09 15.52 24.20
C GLY A 189 6.38 15.53 25.71
N ASN A 190 7.43 14.84 26.17
CA ASN A 190 7.80 14.78 27.59
C ASN A 190 8.60 16.04 28.02
N THR A 191 7.87 17.07 28.43
CA THR A 191 8.44 18.36 28.87
C THR A 191 9.24 18.25 30.17
N GLU A 192 8.86 17.35 31.09
CA GLU A 192 9.57 17.12 32.34
C GLU A 192 10.97 16.58 32.11
N LYS A 193 11.11 15.54 31.27
CA LYS A 193 12.42 14.96 30.94
C LYS A 193 13.27 15.94 30.14
N LEU A 194 12.67 16.74 29.26
CA LEU A 194 13.35 17.81 28.55
C LEU A 194 13.92 18.87 29.53
N SER A 195 13.21 19.18 30.62
CA SER A 195 13.69 20.13 31.66
C SER A 195 14.90 19.60 32.41
N LYS A 196 14.92 18.29 32.65
CA LYS A 196 16.09 17.59 33.19
C LYS A 196 17.25 17.64 32.19
N MET A 197 17.01 17.48 30.89
CA MET A 197 18.05 17.60 29.87
C MET A 197 18.68 18.98 29.81
N LEU A 198 17.88 20.04 30.02
CA LEU A 198 18.39 21.41 30.07
C LEU A 198 19.38 21.59 31.23
N LYS A 199 19.03 21.10 32.43
CA LYS A 199 19.94 21.11 33.59
C LYS A 199 21.21 20.27 33.36
N ILE A 200 21.10 19.13 32.68
CA ILE A 200 22.27 18.31 32.34
C ILE A 200 23.18 19.04 31.34
N ALA A 201 22.61 19.74 30.36
CA ALA A 201 23.37 20.54 29.41
C ALA A 201 24.05 21.75 30.09
N GLU A 202 23.42 22.33 31.11
CA GLU A 202 24.01 23.35 32.00
C GLU A 202 25.23 22.80 32.74
N VAL A 203 25.11 21.66 33.42
CA VAL A 203 26.21 21.01 34.14
C VAL A 203 27.38 20.64 33.21
N LYS A 204 27.09 20.32 31.95
CA LYS A 204 28.10 19.94 30.95
C LYS A 204 28.72 21.11 30.20
N ASN A 205 28.24 22.34 30.41
CA ASN A 205 28.60 23.51 29.62
C ASN A 205 28.37 23.34 28.11
N ASP A 206 27.37 22.55 27.71
CA ASP A 206 26.97 22.43 26.29
C ASP A 206 25.99 23.55 25.91
N VAL A 207 26.54 24.66 25.42
CA VAL A 207 25.78 25.87 25.05
C VAL A 207 24.73 25.57 23.96
N MET A 208 25.06 24.71 23.00
CA MET A 208 24.14 24.37 21.90
C MET A 208 23.02 23.46 22.37
N GLY A 209 23.34 22.45 23.19
CA GLY A 209 22.34 21.59 23.81
C GLY A 209 21.36 22.38 24.71
N GLN A 210 21.87 23.36 25.48
CA GLN A 210 21.03 24.26 26.27
C GLN A 210 20.09 25.09 25.37
N PHE A 211 20.63 25.66 24.29
CA PHE A 211 19.84 26.47 23.37
C PHE A 211 18.75 25.66 22.67
N HIS A 212 19.05 24.46 22.17
CA HIS A 212 18.07 23.57 21.55
C HIS A 212 16.98 23.14 22.54
N ASN A 213 17.33 22.77 23.77
CA ASN A 213 16.35 22.40 24.79
C ASN A 213 15.44 23.57 25.16
N ALA A 214 15.99 24.79 25.31
CA ALA A 214 15.22 26.00 25.58
C ALA A 214 14.30 26.36 24.39
N LEU A 215 14.77 26.16 23.15
CA LEU A 215 13.98 26.32 21.94
C LEU A 215 12.80 25.34 21.89
N TYR A 216 13.04 24.07 22.20
CA TYR A 216 12.00 23.03 22.24
C TYR A 216 10.93 23.26 23.32
N MET A 217 11.28 23.93 24.42
CA MET A 217 10.32 24.34 25.45
C MET A 217 9.58 25.63 25.12
N GLY A 218 10.08 26.43 24.18
CA GLY A 218 9.63 27.80 23.97
C GLY A 218 10.05 28.77 25.08
N ASP A 219 11.05 28.44 25.92
CA ASP A 219 11.55 29.33 26.97
C ASP A 219 12.45 30.42 26.38
N VAL A 220 11.85 31.55 26.03
CA VAL A 220 12.55 32.70 25.45
C VAL A 220 13.52 33.34 26.45
N ARG A 221 13.20 33.35 27.74
CA ARG A 221 14.04 34.01 28.75
C ARG A 221 15.37 33.28 28.88
N GLN A 222 15.33 31.95 28.93
CA GLN A 222 16.54 31.14 28.93
C GLN A 222 17.34 31.28 27.64
N ARG A 223 16.68 31.32 26.47
CA ARG A 223 17.37 31.57 25.19
C ARG A 223 18.15 32.89 25.19
N VAL A 224 17.54 33.97 25.68
CA VAL A 224 18.21 35.27 25.77
C VAL A 224 19.41 35.20 26.72
N LYS A 225 19.24 34.60 27.91
CA LYS A 225 20.34 34.41 28.87
C LYS A 225 21.51 33.59 28.30
N ILE A 226 21.22 32.53 27.52
CA ILE A 226 22.25 31.70 26.88
C ILE A 226 23.02 32.53 25.83
N LEU A 227 22.32 33.34 25.04
CA LEU A 227 22.93 34.22 24.04
C LEU A 227 23.76 35.33 24.66
N GLU A 228 23.29 35.92 25.76
CA GLU A 228 24.04 36.89 26.58
C GLU A 228 25.34 36.25 27.11
N ASN A 229 25.24 35.07 27.74
CA ASN A 229 26.40 34.33 28.26
C ASN A 229 27.41 33.93 27.17
N ALA A 230 26.94 33.68 25.95
CA ALA A 230 27.79 33.37 24.79
C ALA A 230 28.44 34.63 24.16
N GLY A 231 28.09 35.84 24.62
CA GLY A 231 28.59 37.11 24.06
C GLY A 231 27.86 37.59 22.80
N HIS A 232 26.78 36.93 22.39
CA HIS A 232 25.98 37.30 21.21
C HIS A 232 24.86 38.28 21.59
N LEU A 233 25.24 39.44 22.11
CA LEU A 233 24.33 40.51 22.53
C LEU A 233 23.36 40.98 21.42
N PRO A 234 23.76 41.16 20.15
CA PRO A 234 22.84 41.57 19.09
C PRO A 234 21.71 40.54 18.87
N LEU A 235 22.02 39.24 18.94
CA LEU A 235 21.05 38.17 18.76
C LEU A 235 20.13 38.02 19.99
N ALA A 236 20.68 38.24 21.18
CA ALA A 236 19.92 38.32 22.42
C ALA A 236 18.88 39.46 22.35
N TYR A 237 19.30 40.65 21.89
CA TYR A 237 18.43 41.81 21.71
C TYR A 237 17.31 41.55 20.68
N ILE A 238 17.66 40.99 19.52
CA ILE A 238 16.67 40.62 18.50
C ILE A 238 15.67 39.60 19.07
N THR A 239 16.15 38.59 19.79
CA THR A 239 15.27 37.56 20.37
C THR A 239 14.34 38.17 21.42
N ALA A 240 14.83 39.07 22.27
CA ALA A 240 14.03 39.76 23.28
C ALA A 240 12.98 40.70 22.66
N SER A 241 13.37 41.51 21.68
CA SER A 241 12.48 42.47 21.03
C SER A 241 11.39 41.79 20.18
N VAL A 242 11.75 40.73 19.45
CA VAL A 242 10.80 39.96 18.62
C VAL A 242 9.74 39.23 19.47
N HIS A 243 10.10 38.78 20.67
CA HIS A 243 9.21 38.05 21.57
C HIS A 243 8.57 38.90 22.67
N GLY A 244 8.75 40.23 22.64
CA GLY A 244 8.09 41.16 23.55
C GLY A 244 8.67 41.26 24.96
N LEU A 245 9.94 40.90 25.18
CA LEU A 245 10.66 41.10 26.43
C LEU A 245 11.30 42.49 26.47
N HIS A 246 10.48 43.52 26.71
CA HIS A 246 10.87 44.94 26.60
C HIS A 246 11.95 45.32 27.63
N ASP A 247 11.79 44.94 28.90
CA ASP A 247 12.75 45.22 29.97
C ASP A 247 14.16 44.67 29.68
N VAL A 248 14.21 43.49 29.07
CA VAL A 248 15.48 42.82 28.70
C VAL A 248 16.08 43.47 27.45
N ALA A 249 15.24 43.81 26.48
CA ALA A 249 15.68 44.48 25.26
C ALA A 249 16.24 45.88 25.54
N GLU A 250 15.64 46.66 26.45
CA GLU A 250 16.14 47.98 26.84
C GLU A 250 17.50 47.89 27.53
N ARG A 251 17.67 46.95 28.45
CA ARG A 251 18.97 46.68 29.10
C ARG A 251 20.05 46.30 28.07
N LEU A 252 19.72 45.41 27.14
CA LEU A 252 20.65 44.99 26.09
C LEU A 252 20.96 46.12 25.10
N ALA A 253 19.99 46.98 24.78
CA ALA A 253 20.21 48.16 23.95
C ALA A 253 21.18 49.15 24.61
N ALA A 254 21.08 49.33 25.93
CA ALA A 254 22.02 50.16 26.69
C ALA A 254 23.46 49.60 26.64
N GLU A 255 23.62 48.27 26.67
CA GLU A 255 24.91 47.60 26.53
C GLU A 255 25.47 47.62 25.10
N LEU A 256 24.61 47.60 24.07
CA LEU A 256 24.98 47.58 22.65
C LEU A 256 25.30 48.97 22.06
N GLY A 257 24.78 50.05 22.65
CA GLY A 257 24.99 51.42 22.19
C GLY A 257 24.56 51.61 20.72
N ASP A 258 25.52 51.93 19.85
CA ASP A 258 25.28 52.22 18.43
C ASP A 258 25.12 50.97 17.54
N ASN A 259 25.38 49.76 18.06
CA ASN A 259 25.35 48.51 17.30
C ASN A 259 23.98 47.79 17.35
N ILE A 260 22.88 48.54 17.31
CA ILE A 260 21.52 47.98 17.39
C ILE A 260 21.09 47.46 16.01
N PRO A 261 20.76 46.15 15.86
CA PRO A 261 20.28 45.61 14.59
C PRO A 261 18.86 46.09 14.25
N SER A 262 18.62 46.44 12.98
CA SER A 262 17.28 46.75 12.48
C SER A 262 16.42 45.48 12.34
N LEU A 263 15.21 45.49 12.92
CA LEU A 263 14.27 44.37 12.82
C LEU A 263 13.52 44.40 11.47
N PRO A 264 13.40 43.28 10.75
CA PRO A 264 12.63 43.22 9.52
C PRO A 264 11.13 43.37 9.81
N GLY A 265 10.50 44.42 9.28
CA GLY A 265 9.06 44.65 9.41
C GLY A 265 8.21 43.62 8.65
N GLY A 266 7.02 43.31 9.18
CA GLY A 266 5.97 42.56 8.47
C GLY A 266 5.90 41.04 8.75
N LYS A 267 6.75 40.49 9.62
CA LYS A 267 6.67 39.06 10.02
C LYS A 267 6.08 38.93 11.42
N VAL A 268 5.06 38.09 11.57
CA VAL A 268 4.49 37.76 12.88
C VAL A 268 5.42 36.75 13.57
N PRO A 269 5.93 37.05 14.78
CA PRO A 269 6.74 36.10 15.53
C PRO A 269 5.89 34.92 15.98
N SER A 270 6.34 33.70 15.70
CA SER A 270 5.76 32.48 16.26
C SER A 270 6.77 31.80 17.17
N LEU A 271 6.30 31.30 18.32
CA LEU A 271 7.09 30.40 19.15
C LEU A 271 7.10 29.03 18.49
N LEU A 272 8.27 28.40 18.47
CA LEU A 272 8.37 26.98 18.16
C LEU A 272 7.85 26.20 19.37
N MET A 273 6.54 26.15 19.56
CA MET A 273 5.95 25.24 20.52
C MET A 273 5.62 23.94 19.80
N PRO A 274 6.10 22.78 20.29
CA PRO A 274 5.54 21.52 19.84
C PRO A 274 4.03 21.53 20.13
N PRO A 275 3.20 20.95 19.26
CA PRO A 275 1.78 20.80 19.55
C PRO A 275 1.62 20.05 20.88
N SER A 276 0.71 20.51 21.74
CA SER A 276 0.43 19.84 23.01
C SER A 276 0.11 18.36 22.73
N PRO A 277 0.89 17.40 23.26
CA PRO A 277 0.65 15.99 23.01
C PRO A 277 -0.73 15.62 23.57
N LEU A 278 -1.60 15.05 22.72
CA LEU A 278 -2.90 14.52 23.16
C LEU A 278 -2.72 13.30 24.08
N THR A 279 -1.63 12.57 23.89
CA THR A 279 -1.16 11.48 24.75
C THR A 279 0.35 11.59 24.89
N CYS A 280 0.84 11.67 26.13
CA CYS A 280 2.26 11.47 26.43
C CYS A 280 2.51 9.95 26.37
N ALA A 281 2.77 9.43 25.17
CA ALA A 281 2.71 7.99 24.90
C ALA A 281 3.86 7.20 25.55
N GLY A 282 3.54 5.99 26.04
CA GLY A 282 4.48 4.87 26.20
C GLY A 282 4.79 4.22 24.84
N ASP A 283 5.22 2.96 24.83
CA ASP A 283 5.58 2.28 23.58
C ASP A 283 4.47 2.37 22.54
N TRP A 284 4.80 3.02 21.41
CA TRP A 284 3.96 3.05 20.22
C TRP A 284 3.73 1.61 19.75
N PRO A 285 2.58 1.25 19.16
CA PRO A 285 2.34 -0.12 18.69
C PRO A 285 3.55 -0.66 17.94
N LEU A 286 4.18 -1.65 18.56
CA LEU A 286 5.46 -2.19 18.09
C LEU A 286 5.26 -2.74 16.68
N LEU A 287 6.24 -2.49 15.80
CA LEU A 287 6.25 -3.17 14.51
C LEU A 287 6.14 -4.67 14.76
N ARG A 288 5.28 -5.32 13.97
CA ARG A 288 5.11 -6.77 14.02
C ARG A 288 6.41 -7.42 13.54
N VAL A 289 7.33 -7.67 14.46
CA VAL A 289 8.40 -8.64 14.25
C VAL A 289 7.68 -9.97 14.11
N MET A 290 7.78 -10.61 12.94
CA MET A 290 7.25 -11.96 12.81
C MET A 290 7.90 -12.79 13.90
N ARG A 291 7.11 -13.25 14.87
CA ARG A 291 7.50 -14.36 15.72
C ARG A 291 7.89 -15.47 14.76
N GLY A 292 9.17 -15.83 14.70
CA GLY A 292 9.50 -16.97 13.88
C GLY A 292 8.89 -18.23 14.49
N ILE A 293 8.89 -19.24 13.64
CA ILE A 293 8.01 -20.41 13.71
C ILE A 293 8.23 -21.23 15.00
N PHE A 294 9.28 -20.91 15.76
CA PHE A 294 9.72 -21.60 16.97
C PHE A 294 9.22 -20.97 18.29
N ASP A 295 8.70 -19.74 18.28
CA ASP A 295 8.36 -19.01 19.53
C ASP A 295 7.19 -19.65 20.30
N GLY A 296 6.21 -20.24 19.59
CA GLY A 296 5.02 -20.86 20.20
C GLY A 296 5.26 -22.17 20.96
N GLY A 297 6.41 -22.84 20.76
CA GLY A 297 6.75 -24.09 21.44
C GLY A 297 7.66 -23.92 22.67
N LEU A 298 8.15 -22.70 22.92
CA LEU A 298 9.26 -22.44 23.85
C LEU A 298 8.84 -21.70 25.12
N ASP A 299 7.70 -20.98 25.13
CA ASP A 299 7.22 -20.26 26.32
C ASP A 299 6.69 -21.20 27.43
N SER A 300 6.31 -22.44 27.12
CA SER A 300 5.81 -23.41 28.12
C SER A 300 6.89 -24.03 29.03
N MET A 301 8.16 -23.68 28.87
CA MET A 301 9.28 -24.43 29.48
C MET A 301 10.31 -23.59 30.26
N LYS A 302 10.10 -22.28 30.44
CA LYS A 302 10.93 -21.44 31.31
C LYS A 302 10.36 -21.20 32.72
N GLN A 303 9.33 -21.95 33.11
CA GLN A 303 8.81 -21.96 34.47
C GLN A 303 9.65 -22.95 35.31
N GLY A 304 10.84 -22.55 35.76
CA GLY A 304 11.67 -23.47 36.54
C GLY A 304 13.07 -23.03 36.94
N VAL A 305 13.43 -21.75 36.83
CA VAL A 305 14.68 -21.24 37.44
C VAL A 305 14.29 -20.14 38.41
N THR A 306 14.56 -20.40 39.68
CA THR A 306 14.42 -19.46 40.80
C THR A 306 15.46 -18.36 40.64
N ASP A 307 15.01 -17.15 40.32
CA ASP A 307 15.83 -15.95 40.38
C ASP A 307 16.08 -15.60 41.86
N GLU A 308 17.34 -15.65 42.28
CA GLU A 308 17.79 -15.06 43.53
C GLU A 308 17.79 -13.53 43.39
N GLU A 309 17.18 -12.90 44.37
CA GLU A 309 16.84 -11.49 44.45
C GLU A 309 18.09 -10.58 44.44
N TYR A 310 18.16 -9.67 43.47
CA TYR A 310 18.82 -8.38 43.65
C TYR A 310 17.74 -7.30 43.60
N GLU A 311 17.46 -6.70 44.77
CA GLU A 311 16.58 -5.55 44.90
C GLU A 311 17.10 -4.36 44.08
N ALA A 312 16.43 -4.06 42.97
CA ALA A 312 16.45 -2.76 42.34
C ALA A 312 14.99 -2.35 42.07
N ALA A 313 14.59 -1.30 42.77
CA ALA A 313 13.24 -0.75 42.90
C ALA A 313 12.38 -0.74 41.61
N ASP A 314 11.18 -1.29 41.76
CA ASP A 314 9.92 -0.95 41.11
C ASP A 314 9.97 -0.52 39.64
N ALA A 315 9.88 -1.51 38.74
CA ALA A 315 9.18 -1.34 37.47
C ALA A 315 8.46 -2.66 37.13
N ASP A 316 7.16 -2.67 37.42
CA ASP A 316 6.24 -3.77 37.17
C ASP A 316 6.02 -3.94 35.66
N TRP A 317 6.89 -4.72 35.00
CA TRP A 317 6.88 -4.97 33.55
C TRP A 317 6.24 -6.32 33.16
N VAL A 318 5.43 -6.93 34.04
CA VAL A 318 4.76 -8.21 33.73
C VAL A 318 3.27 -7.98 33.46
N GLY A 319 3.00 -7.24 32.38
CA GLY A 319 1.69 -7.25 31.73
C GLY A 319 1.56 -8.48 30.84
N THR A 320 0.68 -9.41 31.19
CA THR A 320 0.29 -10.56 30.35
C THR A 320 -0.09 -10.06 28.96
N ARG A 321 0.78 -10.29 27.96
CA ARG A 321 0.55 -9.90 26.55
C ARG A 321 -0.72 -10.57 26.04
N SER A 322 -1.84 -9.86 26.01
CA SER A 322 -2.95 -10.21 25.13
C SER A 322 -2.49 -9.97 23.70
N VAL A 323 -2.52 -11.03 22.88
CA VAL A 323 -2.10 -10.96 21.48
C VAL A 323 -3.09 -10.06 20.74
N PHE A 324 -2.68 -8.83 20.45
CA PHE A 324 -3.45 -7.96 19.58
C PHE A 324 -3.34 -8.46 18.13
N VAL A 325 -4.45 -8.99 17.61
CA VAL A 325 -4.59 -9.33 16.19
C VAL A 325 -5.27 -8.15 15.51
N ALA A 326 -4.54 -7.45 14.63
CA ALA A 326 -5.14 -6.41 13.82
C ALA A 326 -6.31 -6.98 13.01
N PRO A 327 -7.47 -6.29 12.96
CA PRO A 327 -8.61 -6.77 12.20
C PRO A 327 -8.25 -6.88 10.73
N THR A 328 -8.73 -7.93 10.07
CA THR A 328 -8.59 -8.08 8.62
C THR A 328 -9.36 -6.97 7.91
N PRO A 329 -8.76 -6.28 6.92
CA PRO A 329 -9.47 -5.28 6.13
C PRO A 329 -10.76 -5.85 5.54
N GLY A 330 -11.86 -5.11 5.69
CA GLY A 330 -13.13 -5.46 5.06
C GLY A 330 -13.07 -5.32 3.54
N MET A 331 -14.08 -5.86 2.86
CA MET A 331 -14.22 -5.69 1.41
C MET A 331 -14.46 -4.21 1.07
N PRO A 332 -13.72 -3.63 0.11
CA PRO A 332 -13.93 -2.24 -0.29
C PRO A 332 -15.30 -2.05 -0.94
N VAL A 333 -15.92 -0.89 -0.72
CA VAL A 333 -17.29 -0.60 -1.19
C VAL A 333 -17.42 -0.71 -2.71
N SER A 334 -16.41 -0.31 -3.47
CA SER A 334 -16.36 -0.47 -4.93
C SER A 334 -16.48 -1.93 -5.37
N GLN A 335 -15.86 -2.86 -4.63
CA GLN A 335 -15.97 -4.30 -4.89
C GLN A 335 -17.37 -4.83 -4.56
N ILE A 336 -18.00 -4.31 -3.50
CA ILE A 336 -19.39 -4.66 -3.15
C ILE A 336 -20.34 -4.20 -4.26
N TRP A 337 -20.15 -3.01 -4.83
CA TRP A 337 -20.96 -2.52 -5.96
C TRP A 337 -20.87 -3.42 -7.18
N ILE A 338 -19.65 -3.87 -7.53
CA ILE A 338 -19.39 -4.78 -8.65
C ILE A 338 -20.04 -6.16 -8.43
N GLN A 339 -20.11 -6.63 -7.18
CA GLN A 339 -20.77 -7.91 -6.87
C GLN A 339 -22.29 -7.82 -6.86
N LYS A 340 -22.86 -6.65 -6.52
CA LYS A 340 -24.31 -6.44 -6.40
C LYS A 340 -24.98 -6.01 -7.70
N SER A 341 -24.25 -5.38 -8.61
CA SER A 341 -24.82 -4.83 -9.84
C SER A 341 -24.21 -5.46 -11.08
N SER A 342 -25.01 -5.53 -12.15
CA SER A 342 -24.55 -5.87 -13.49
C SER A 342 -24.76 -4.72 -14.49
N LEU A 343 -25.05 -3.51 -13.97
CA LEU A 343 -25.20 -2.30 -14.76
C LEU A 343 -23.84 -1.68 -15.05
N ALA A 344 -23.52 -1.44 -16.32
CA ALA A 344 -22.22 -0.89 -16.71
C ALA A 344 -21.91 0.47 -16.02
N ALA A 345 -22.93 1.29 -15.78
CA ALA A 345 -22.78 2.56 -15.06
C ALA A 345 -22.28 2.39 -13.62
N ASP A 346 -22.72 1.34 -12.92
CA ASP A 346 -22.31 1.08 -11.53
C ASP A 346 -20.87 0.58 -11.47
N HIS A 347 -20.46 -0.24 -12.44
CA HIS A 347 -19.07 -0.68 -12.59
C HIS A 347 -18.12 0.48 -12.94
N ALA A 348 -18.57 1.41 -13.79
CA ALA A 348 -17.83 2.62 -14.10
C ALA A 348 -17.70 3.54 -12.86
N ALA A 349 -18.79 3.71 -12.10
CA ALA A 349 -18.78 4.45 -10.84
C ALA A 349 -17.88 3.81 -9.77
N ALA A 350 -17.72 2.48 -9.78
CA ALA A 350 -16.80 1.76 -8.90
C ALA A 350 -15.32 1.84 -9.33
N GLY A 351 -15.02 2.47 -10.47
CA GLY A 351 -13.69 2.57 -11.05
C GLY A 351 -13.21 1.32 -11.81
N ASN A 352 -14.07 0.31 -12.00
CA ASN A 352 -13.75 -0.89 -12.78
C ASN A 352 -14.19 -0.73 -14.24
N PHE A 353 -13.47 0.11 -14.98
CA PHE A 353 -13.81 0.45 -16.36
C PHE A 353 -13.77 -0.74 -17.32
N ASP A 354 -12.88 -1.71 -17.10
CA ASP A 354 -12.79 -2.90 -17.97
C ASP A 354 -14.09 -3.71 -17.96
N THR A 355 -14.64 -3.95 -16.76
CA THR A 355 -15.92 -4.66 -16.63
C THR A 355 -17.09 -3.87 -17.21
N ALA A 356 -17.11 -2.54 -16.99
CA ALA A 356 -18.11 -1.65 -17.59
C ALA A 356 -18.06 -1.68 -19.13
N MET A 357 -16.87 -1.60 -19.73
CA MET A 357 -16.67 -1.68 -21.18
C MET A 357 -17.10 -3.03 -21.74
N ARG A 358 -16.76 -4.14 -21.06
CA ARG A 358 -17.18 -5.48 -21.47
C ARG A 358 -18.69 -5.65 -21.43
N LEU A 359 -19.35 -5.10 -20.40
CA LEU A 359 -20.82 -5.10 -20.31
C LEU A 359 -21.44 -4.29 -21.46
N LEU A 360 -20.94 -3.09 -21.75
CA LEU A 360 -21.44 -2.25 -22.85
C LEU A 360 -21.18 -2.84 -24.23
N ASN A 361 -20.04 -3.51 -24.42
CA ASN A 361 -19.74 -4.22 -25.66
C ASN A 361 -20.76 -5.36 -25.89
N ARG A 362 -20.99 -6.19 -24.88
CA ARG A 362 -21.97 -7.30 -24.94
C ARG A 362 -23.41 -6.81 -25.09
N GLN A 363 -23.78 -5.71 -24.44
CA GLN A 363 -25.15 -5.21 -24.40
C GLN A 363 -25.53 -4.37 -25.61
N LEU A 364 -24.60 -3.57 -26.12
CA LEU A 364 -24.89 -2.51 -27.11
C LEU A 364 -23.92 -2.52 -28.30
N GLY A 365 -23.02 -3.50 -28.40
CA GLY A 365 -22.04 -3.59 -29.49
C GLY A 365 -21.01 -2.46 -29.49
N ILE A 366 -20.80 -1.78 -28.36
CA ILE A 366 -19.87 -0.63 -28.26
C ILE A 366 -18.42 -1.12 -28.35
N THR A 367 -17.68 -0.58 -29.31
CA THR A 367 -16.26 -0.90 -29.54
C THR A 367 -15.38 0.34 -29.41
N ASN A 368 -15.90 1.52 -29.76
CA ASN A 368 -15.20 2.78 -29.57
C ASN A 368 -15.61 3.47 -28.27
N PHE A 369 -14.76 3.40 -27.25
CA PHE A 369 -15.00 4.01 -25.94
C PHE A 369 -14.40 5.42 -25.78
N ALA A 370 -13.69 5.94 -26.79
CA ALA A 370 -13.06 7.26 -26.71
C ALA A 370 -14.07 8.39 -26.38
N PRO A 371 -15.27 8.43 -26.99
CA PRO A 371 -16.27 9.45 -26.67
C PRO A 371 -16.88 9.30 -25.26
N LEU A 372 -16.83 8.10 -24.67
CA LEU A 372 -17.42 7.80 -23.34
C LEU A 372 -16.46 8.07 -22.17
N ARG A 373 -15.17 8.31 -22.45
CA ARG A 373 -14.15 8.59 -21.44
C ARG A 373 -14.54 9.69 -20.43
N PRO A 374 -14.99 10.89 -20.85
CA PRO A 374 -15.37 11.94 -19.89
C PRO A 374 -16.51 11.47 -18.98
N THR A 375 -17.52 10.79 -19.54
CA THR A 375 -18.65 10.26 -18.76
C THR A 375 -18.21 9.21 -17.75
N PHE A 376 -17.29 8.32 -18.11
CA PHE A 376 -16.75 7.31 -17.19
C PHE A 376 -16.01 7.95 -16.00
N LEU A 377 -15.22 8.99 -16.28
CA LEU A 377 -14.53 9.75 -15.24
C LEU A 377 -15.52 10.49 -14.35
N ASP A 378 -16.50 11.18 -14.93
CA ASP A 378 -17.55 11.91 -14.20
C ASP A 378 -18.33 10.98 -13.26
N LEU A 379 -18.66 9.77 -13.71
CA LEU A 379 -19.32 8.76 -12.88
C LEU A 379 -18.46 8.35 -11.68
N ASN A 380 -17.19 8.03 -11.91
CA ASN A 380 -16.28 7.63 -10.84
C ASN A 380 -16.04 8.77 -9.83
N THR A 381 -15.77 9.98 -10.31
CA THR A 381 -15.56 11.14 -9.42
C THR A 381 -16.85 11.57 -8.73
N GLY A 382 -18.01 11.39 -9.36
CA GLY A 382 -19.31 11.77 -8.80
C GLY A 382 -19.82 10.80 -7.73
N SER A 383 -19.38 9.54 -7.75
CA SER A 383 -19.78 8.52 -6.76
C SER A 383 -18.82 8.42 -5.57
N HIS A 384 -17.68 9.10 -5.59
CA HIS A 384 -16.70 9.12 -4.51
C HIS A 384 -16.50 10.54 -3.94
N SER A 385 -16.52 10.64 -2.62
CA SER A 385 -16.18 11.85 -1.87
C SER A 385 -14.93 11.60 -1.02
N TYR A 386 -14.29 12.67 -0.55
CA TYR A 386 -13.03 12.60 0.17
C TYR A 386 -13.09 13.51 1.40
N LEU A 387 -12.81 12.95 2.57
CA LEU A 387 -12.84 13.67 3.84
C LEU A 387 -11.51 13.48 4.58
N ARG A 388 -10.97 14.57 5.10
CA ARG A 388 -9.75 14.55 5.91
C ARG A 388 -10.15 14.47 7.38
N ALA A 389 -9.86 13.34 8.03
CA ALA A 389 -10.15 13.16 9.46
C ALA A 389 -9.16 13.92 10.35
N PHE A 390 -7.86 13.84 10.06
CA PHE A 390 -6.80 14.50 10.83
C PHE A 390 -5.80 15.22 9.91
N SER A 391 -5.18 16.28 10.41
CA SER A 391 -4.21 17.08 9.66
C SER A 391 -2.98 16.29 9.21
N SER A 392 -2.54 15.30 9.99
CA SER A 392 -1.38 14.44 9.69
C SER A 392 -1.73 13.11 9.01
N ALA A 393 -3.01 12.78 8.88
CA ALA A 393 -3.47 11.51 8.30
C ALA A 393 -3.83 11.66 6.81
N PRO A 394 -3.73 10.57 6.01
CA PRO A 394 -4.19 10.58 4.63
C PRO A 394 -5.70 10.83 4.55
N VAL A 395 -6.11 11.41 3.42
CA VAL A 395 -7.53 11.67 3.14
C VAL A 395 -8.27 10.34 2.96
N ILE A 396 -9.43 10.22 3.61
CA ILE A 396 -10.26 9.02 3.57
C ILE A 396 -11.29 9.17 2.45
N SER A 397 -11.38 8.18 1.57
CA SER A 397 -12.40 8.12 0.54
C SER A 397 -13.72 7.56 1.09
N PHE A 398 -14.82 8.23 0.80
CA PHE A 398 -16.18 7.82 1.13
C PHE A 398 -16.99 7.58 -0.15
N ALA A 399 -17.81 6.54 -0.14
CA ALA A 399 -18.66 6.17 -1.25
C ALA A 399 -20.05 6.82 -1.08
N ILE A 400 -20.55 7.50 -2.10
CA ILE A 400 -21.90 8.09 -2.10
C ILE A 400 -22.88 7.06 -2.66
N GLU A 401 -23.82 6.62 -1.83
CA GLU A 401 -24.78 5.55 -2.16
C GLU A 401 -26.18 6.10 -2.47
N ARG A 402 -26.92 5.44 -3.39
CA ARG A 402 -28.32 5.74 -3.69
C ARG A 402 -29.21 5.35 -2.54
N GLY A 403 -30.19 6.20 -2.22
CA GLY A 403 -31.22 5.90 -1.22
C GLY A 403 -30.68 5.86 0.21
N TRP A 404 -29.54 6.51 0.48
CA TRP A 404 -28.99 6.61 1.82
C TRP A 404 -29.98 7.31 2.76
N THR A 405 -30.21 6.70 3.92
CA THR A 405 -30.95 7.28 5.04
C THR A 405 -30.12 7.14 6.32
N GLU A 406 -30.29 8.07 7.24
CA GLU A 406 -29.59 8.06 8.54
C GLU A 406 -29.91 6.81 9.38
N SER A 407 -31.09 6.21 9.16
CA SER A 407 -31.55 4.96 9.79
C SER A 407 -30.97 3.68 9.17
N SER A 408 -30.25 3.77 8.05
CA SER A 408 -29.72 2.59 7.36
C SER A 408 -28.51 2.02 8.10
N SER A 409 -28.52 0.71 8.38
CA SER A 409 -27.38 0.05 9.03
C SER A 409 -26.11 0.14 8.17
N ALA A 410 -24.96 0.39 8.79
CA ALA A 410 -23.67 0.50 8.07
C ALA A 410 -23.27 -0.80 7.33
N ASN A 411 -23.88 -1.93 7.65
CA ASN A 411 -23.62 -3.22 6.98
C ASN A 411 -24.42 -3.40 5.70
N VAL A 412 -25.51 -2.64 5.51
CA VAL A 412 -26.33 -2.67 4.29
C VAL A 412 -25.90 -1.53 3.39
N ARG A 413 -24.92 -1.82 2.53
CA ARG A 413 -24.41 -0.87 1.53
C ARG A 413 -25.31 -0.81 0.30
N GLY A 414 -25.68 0.40 -0.11
CA GLY A 414 -26.43 0.70 -1.33
C GLY A 414 -25.54 0.75 -2.58
N LEU A 415 -26.18 0.86 -3.75
CA LEU A 415 -25.51 1.04 -5.06
C LEU A 415 -24.99 2.48 -5.24
N PRO A 416 -24.04 2.76 -6.14
CA PRO A 416 -23.43 4.09 -6.28
C PRO A 416 -24.43 5.16 -6.74
N ALA A 417 -24.43 6.32 -6.11
CA ALA A 417 -25.19 7.49 -6.55
C ALA A 417 -24.61 8.03 -7.86
N LEU A 418 -25.40 7.99 -8.94
CA LEU A 418 -24.97 8.52 -10.23
C LEU A 418 -25.30 10.01 -10.32
N PRO A 419 -24.38 10.83 -10.85
CA PRO A 419 -24.57 12.27 -10.99
C PRO A 419 -25.65 12.63 -12.02
N VAL A 420 -25.89 11.77 -13.01
CA VAL A 420 -26.85 12.02 -14.09
C VAL A 420 -28.17 11.31 -13.80
N ARG A 421 -29.27 12.07 -13.80
CA ARG A 421 -30.64 11.54 -13.68
C ARG A 421 -31.37 11.59 -15.02
N LEU A 422 -32.33 10.69 -15.23
CA LEU A 422 -33.16 10.66 -16.45
C LEU A 422 -33.83 12.01 -16.75
N SER A 423 -34.29 12.74 -15.72
CA SER A 423 -34.89 14.06 -15.89
C SER A 423 -33.96 15.09 -16.54
N GLN A 424 -32.66 15.03 -16.25
CA GLN A 424 -31.66 15.92 -16.86
C GLN A 424 -31.38 15.54 -18.31
N LEU A 425 -31.55 14.27 -18.69
CA LEU A 425 -31.42 13.81 -20.07
C LEU A 425 -32.60 14.28 -20.92
N ASP A 426 -33.82 14.27 -20.37
CA ASP A 426 -35.01 14.79 -21.06
C ASP A 426 -34.87 16.27 -21.41
N GLU A 427 -34.29 17.09 -20.51
CA GLU A 427 -34.00 18.51 -20.77
C GLU A 427 -32.99 18.68 -21.92
N ARG A 428 -31.92 17.89 -21.94
CA ARG A 428 -30.93 17.91 -23.02
C ARG A 428 -31.53 17.48 -24.36
N LEU A 429 -32.40 16.46 -24.34
CA LEU A 429 -33.11 15.99 -25.52
C LEU A 429 -34.04 17.07 -26.09
N ARG A 430 -34.81 17.75 -25.23
CA ARG A 430 -35.68 18.86 -25.62
C ARG A 430 -34.90 20.01 -26.26
N ALA A 431 -33.76 20.39 -25.66
CA ALA A 431 -32.89 21.43 -26.21
C ALA A 431 -32.34 21.05 -27.60
N ALA A 432 -31.93 19.79 -27.78
CA ALA A 432 -31.45 19.28 -29.07
C ALA A 432 -32.55 19.30 -30.14
N LEU A 433 -33.77 18.85 -29.80
CA LEU A 433 -34.92 18.87 -30.71
C LEU A 433 -35.32 20.30 -31.10
N LEU A 434 -35.27 21.26 -30.17
CA LEU A 434 -35.54 22.66 -30.45
C LEU A 434 -34.51 23.27 -31.42
N ASN A 435 -33.23 22.97 -31.21
CA ASN A 435 -32.16 23.42 -32.10
C ASN A 435 -32.31 22.82 -33.50
N ALA A 436 -32.56 21.52 -33.60
CA ALA A 436 -32.78 20.84 -34.88
C ALA A 436 -33.99 21.41 -35.62
N MET A 437 -35.12 21.60 -34.93
CA MET A 437 -36.33 22.24 -35.48
C MET A 437 -36.02 23.63 -36.04
N THR A 438 -35.29 24.45 -35.28
CA THR A 438 -34.96 25.83 -35.69
C THR A 438 -34.07 25.87 -36.92
N VAL A 439 -33.07 24.98 -36.99
CA VAL A 439 -32.16 24.87 -38.15
C VAL A 439 -32.92 24.43 -39.40
N CYS A 440 -33.75 23.38 -39.30
CA CYS A 440 -34.54 22.90 -40.43
C CYS A 440 -35.57 23.93 -40.91
N TYR A 441 -36.20 24.67 -39.98
CA TYR A 441 -37.15 25.72 -40.33
C TYR A 441 -36.47 26.88 -41.07
N LYS A 442 -35.28 27.31 -40.62
CA LYS A 442 -34.47 28.32 -41.32
C LYS A 442 -34.02 27.86 -42.70
N ALA A 443 -33.73 26.57 -42.86
CA ALA A 443 -33.37 25.96 -44.14
C ALA A 443 -34.57 25.73 -45.09
N LYS A 444 -35.79 26.15 -44.70
CA LYS A 444 -37.04 25.92 -45.44
C LYS A 444 -37.35 24.43 -45.69
N ASN A 445 -36.86 23.54 -44.83
CA ASN A 445 -37.22 22.12 -44.82
C ASN A 445 -38.35 21.89 -43.81
N LEU A 446 -39.56 22.29 -44.21
CA LEU A 446 -40.76 22.36 -43.36
C LEU A 446 -41.29 21.00 -42.91
N ALA A 447 -41.20 19.95 -43.74
CA ALA A 447 -41.64 18.60 -43.38
C ALA A 447 -40.71 17.98 -42.31
N SER A 448 -39.41 18.18 -42.45
CA SER A 448 -38.42 17.75 -41.46
C SER A 448 -38.55 18.54 -40.15
N ALA A 449 -38.74 19.87 -40.22
CA ALA A 449 -38.98 20.71 -39.05
C ALA A 449 -40.27 20.32 -38.30
N ALA A 450 -41.33 19.94 -39.02
CA ALA A 450 -42.58 19.46 -38.44
C ALA A 450 -42.41 18.15 -37.66
N ASN A 451 -41.58 17.22 -38.15
CA ASN A 451 -41.29 15.98 -37.42
C ASN A 451 -40.56 16.24 -36.09
N PHE A 452 -39.59 17.15 -36.09
CA PHE A 452 -38.92 17.54 -34.84
C PHE A 452 -39.86 18.29 -33.87
N ALA A 453 -40.74 19.14 -34.40
CA ALA A 453 -41.75 19.84 -33.60
C ALA A 453 -42.77 18.89 -32.95
N ARG A 454 -43.25 17.86 -33.69
CA ARG A 454 -44.11 16.80 -33.13
C ARG A 454 -43.43 16.05 -31.99
N ARG A 455 -42.20 15.56 -32.23
CA ARG A 455 -41.40 14.86 -31.22
C ARG A 455 -41.12 15.74 -30.00
N LEU A 456 -40.87 17.04 -30.19
CA LEU A 456 -40.69 17.97 -29.08
C LEU A 456 -41.96 18.09 -28.24
N LEU A 457 -43.14 18.17 -28.86
CA LEU A 457 -44.42 18.23 -28.15
C LEU A 457 -44.76 16.92 -27.41
N GLU A 458 -44.42 15.76 -27.98
CA GLU A 458 -44.57 14.44 -27.33
C GLU A 458 -43.79 14.34 -26.02
N THR A 459 -42.66 15.06 -25.89
CA THR A 459 -41.90 15.11 -24.63
C THR A 459 -42.53 15.98 -23.54
N ASN A 460 -43.70 16.59 -23.78
CA ASN A 460 -44.39 17.52 -22.86
C ASN A 460 -43.44 18.59 -22.27
N PRO A 461 -43.00 19.58 -23.06
CA PRO A 461 -42.06 20.60 -22.60
C PRO A 461 -42.68 21.46 -21.49
N THR A 462 -41.93 21.65 -20.40
CA THR A 462 -42.34 22.46 -19.24
C THR A 462 -42.38 23.96 -19.55
N VAL A 463 -41.59 24.42 -20.53
CA VAL A 463 -41.50 25.82 -20.94
C VAL A 463 -42.53 26.13 -22.02
N GLU A 464 -43.54 26.93 -21.68
CA GLU A 464 -44.67 27.22 -22.58
C GLU A 464 -44.26 27.91 -23.90
N THR A 465 -43.17 28.68 -23.89
CA THR A 465 -42.64 29.35 -25.10
C THR A 465 -42.09 28.34 -26.12
N GLN A 466 -41.47 27.25 -25.67
CA GLN A 466 -40.98 26.17 -26.53
C GLN A 466 -42.16 25.41 -27.16
N ALA A 467 -43.23 25.18 -26.39
CA ALA A 467 -44.45 24.56 -26.91
C ALA A 467 -45.15 25.45 -27.95
N LYS A 468 -45.23 26.77 -27.70
CA LYS A 468 -45.83 27.75 -28.63
C LYS A 468 -45.08 27.82 -29.95
N THR A 469 -43.75 27.89 -29.91
CA THR A 469 -42.91 27.91 -31.12
C THR A 469 -43.01 26.62 -31.93
N ALA A 470 -43.02 25.45 -31.27
CA ALA A 470 -43.22 24.17 -31.94
C ALA A 470 -44.59 24.09 -32.65
N ARG A 471 -45.67 24.55 -32.00
CA ARG A 471 -47.02 24.60 -32.62
C ARG A 471 -47.10 25.56 -33.80
N GLN A 472 -46.41 26.70 -33.75
CA GLN A 472 -46.33 27.64 -34.87
C GLN A 472 -45.60 27.04 -36.06
N VAL A 473 -44.50 26.32 -35.83
CA VAL A 473 -43.77 25.60 -36.89
C VAL A 473 -44.64 24.52 -37.52
N LEU A 474 -45.45 23.80 -36.72
CA LEU A 474 -46.42 22.83 -37.25
C LEU A 474 -47.50 23.48 -38.10
N ALA A 475 -48.12 24.56 -37.62
CA ALA A 475 -49.14 25.29 -38.38
C ALA A 475 -48.59 25.89 -39.69
N ALA A 476 -47.33 26.30 -39.70
CA ALA A 476 -46.64 26.76 -40.91
C ALA A 476 -46.38 25.61 -41.90
N ALA A 477 -45.99 24.44 -41.39
CA ALA A 477 -45.74 23.25 -42.21
C ALA A 477 -47.02 22.63 -42.78
N GLU A 478 -48.14 22.67 -42.04
CA GLU A 478 -49.46 22.20 -42.52
C GLU A 478 -49.99 23.03 -43.69
N ARG A 479 -49.62 24.32 -43.78
CA ARG A 479 -50.02 25.20 -44.88
C ARG A 479 -49.24 24.92 -46.16
N ASN A 480 -47.95 24.56 -46.07
CA ASN A 480 -47.07 24.27 -47.21
C ASN A 480 -46.03 23.21 -46.83
N MET A 481 -46.37 21.93 -47.00
CA MET A 481 -45.52 20.80 -46.62
C MET A 481 -44.48 20.46 -47.71
N THR A 482 -43.61 21.42 -48.03
CA THR A 482 -42.55 21.24 -49.03
C THR A 482 -41.18 21.50 -48.42
N ASP A 483 -40.25 20.57 -48.62
CA ASP A 483 -38.84 20.77 -48.27
C ASP A 483 -38.10 21.41 -49.44
N ALA A 484 -37.35 22.49 -49.19
CA ALA A 484 -36.59 23.20 -50.21
C ALA A 484 -35.40 22.39 -50.75
N THR A 485 -34.90 21.43 -49.95
CA THR A 485 -33.81 20.53 -50.35
C THR A 485 -34.42 19.23 -50.88
N GLN A 486 -34.26 18.96 -52.19
CA GLN A 486 -34.75 17.72 -52.78
C GLN A 486 -33.89 16.53 -52.33
N LEU A 487 -34.48 15.65 -51.53
CA LEU A 487 -33.89 14.34 -51.22
C LEU A 487 -34.25 13.38 -52.37
N ASN A 488 -33.28 12.63 -52.86
CA ASN A 488 -33.47 11.61 -53.90
C ASN A 488 -34.27 10.41 -53.33
N TYR A 489 -35.60 10.52 -53.32
CA TYR A 489 -36.51 9.58 -52.66
C TYR A 489 -37.84 9.44 -53.43
N ASP A 490 -38.37 8.21 -53.48
CA ASP A 490 -39.71 7.89 -54.00
C ASP A 490 -40.78 7.97 -52.89
N PHE A 491 -41.69 8.93 -53.01
CA PHE A 491 -42.69 9.23 -51.99
C PHE A 491 -43.75 8.17 -51.73
N ARG A 492 -43.87 7.19 -52.62
CA ARG A 492 -44.90 6.14 -52.52
C ARG A 492 -44.44 4.93 -51.72
N ASN A 493 -43.15 4.84 -51.39
CA ASN A 493 -42.57 3.71 -50.69
C ASN A 493 -41.89 4.14 -49.38
N PRO A 494 -42.37 3.68 -48.20
CA PRO A 494 -41.72 3.94 -46.93
C PRO A 494 -40.26 3.47 -46.94
N PHE A 495 -39.36 4.32 -46.44
CA PHE A 495 -37.92 4.07 -46.45
C PHE A 495 -37.28 4.56 -45.16
N VAL A 496 -36.08 4.06 -44.89
CA VAL A 496 -35.17 4.56 -43.84
C VAL A 496 -33.89 5.02 -44.51
N VAL A 497 -33.33 6.15 -44.09
CA VAL A 497 -32.06 6.65 -44.65
C VAL A 497 -30.88 5.87 -44.06
N CYS A 498 -29.97 5.41 -44.91
CA CYS A 498 -28.72 4.78 -44.48
C CYS A 498 -27.84 5.81 -43.74
N GLY A 499 -27.40 5.49 -42.52
CA GLY A 499 -26.64 6.41 -41.67
C GLY A 499 -25.24 6.80 -42.16
N ALA A 500 -24.67 6.08 -43.14
CA ALA A 500 -23.35 6.34 -43.72
C ALA A 500 -23.40 6.93 -45.14
N THR A 501 -24.19 6.33 -46.03
CA THR A 501 -24.26 6.72 -47.45
C THR A 501 -25.35 7.74 -47.75
N TYR A 502 -26.25 8.01 -46.79
CA TYR A 502 -27.41 8.90 -46.94
C TYR A 502 -28.37 8.50 -48.08
N VAL A 503 -28.30 7.25 -48.54
CA VAL A 503 -29.18 6.66 -49.56
C VAL A 503 -30.44 6.09 -48.87
N PRO A 504 -31.64 6.23 -49.47
CA PRO A 504 -32.86 5.60 -48.96
C PRO A 504 -32.80 4.07 -49.06
N ILE A 505 -33.14 3.40 -47.96
CA ILE A 505 -33.35 1.95 -47.86
C ILE A 505 -34.85 1.70 -47.83
N TYR A 506 -35.38 1.15 -48.91
CA TYR A 506 -36.82 0.93 -49.07
C TYR A 506 -37.31 -0.33 -48.35
N ARG A 507 -38.58 -0.33 -47.95
CA ARG A 507 -39.21 -1.47 -47.29
C ARG A 507 -39.07 -2.75 -48.13
N GLY A 508 -38.47 -3.79 -47.55
CA GLY A 508 -38.21 -5.08 -48.21
C GLY A 508 -36.77 -5.27 -48.69
N GLN A 509 -35.96 -4.20 -48.71
CA GLN A 509 -34.51 -4.32 -48.93
C GLN A 509 -33.82 -4.85 -47.66
N LYS A 510 -32.71 -5.58 -47.84
CA LYS A 510 -31.87 -6.03 -46.72
C LYS A 510 -31.18 -4.83 -46.08
N ASP A 511 -31.28 -4.74 -44.77
CA ASP A 511 -30.66 -3.69 -43.97
C ASP A 511 -30.07 -4.25 -42.68
N VAL A 512 -29.07 -3.55 -42.16
CA VAL A 512 -28.39 -3.90 -40.91
C VAL A 512 -28.54 -2.73 -39.95
N SER A 513 -28.87 -3.00 -38.69
CA SER A 513 -29.06 -1.97 -37.68
C SER A 513 -27.85 -1.83 -36.76
N CYS A 514 -27.65 -0.61 -36.26
CA CYS A 514 -26.75 -0.38 -35.12
C CYS A 514 -27.44 -0.82 -33.83
N PRO A 515 -26.83 -1.70 -33.00
CA PRO A 515 -27.44 -2.18 -31.76
C PRO A 515 -27.63 -1.11 -30.69
N TYR A 516 -26.89 0.01 -30.76
CA TYR A 516 -27.00 1.11 -29.81
C TYR A 516 -28.05 2.15 -30.21
N CYS A 517 -27.84 2.84 -31.34
CA CYS A 517 -28.69 3.96 -31.75
C CYS A 517 -29.83 3.55 -32.68
N THR A 518 -29.92 2.28 -33.08
CA THR A 518 -30.96 1.70 -33.94
C THR A 518 -31.06 2.27 -35.36
N SER A 519 -30.11 3.12 -35.76
CA SER A 519 -29.97 3.59 -37.15
C SER A 519 -29.73 2.41 -38.10
N ARG A 520 -30.29 2.51 -39.32
CA ARG A 520 -30.21 1.48 -40.35
C ARG A 520 -29.10 1.79 -41.36
N PHE A 521 -28.49 0.73 -41.87
CA PHE A 521 -27.37 0.79 -42.82
C PHE A 521 -27.57 -0.23 -43.94
N VAL A 522 -26.98 0.06 -45.09
CA VAL A 522 -26.86 -0.92 -46.17
C VAL A 522 -25.89 -2.05 -45.74
N PRO A 523 -26.07 -3.30 -46.22
CA PRO A 523 -25.25 -4.44 -45.80
C PRO A 523 -23.74 -4.27 -46.04
N SER A 524 -23.34 -3.42 -46.98
CA SER A 524 -21.91 -3.13 -47.23
C SER A 524 -21.21 -2.40 -46.09
N GLN A 525 -21.95 -1.88 -45.11
CA GLN A 525 -21.42 -1.18 -43.93
C GLN A 525 -21.42 -2.06 -42.67
N GLU A 526 -21.82 -3.33 -42.79
CA GLU A 526 -21.77 -4.29 -41.68
C GLU A 526 -20.33 -4.48 -41.17
N GLY A 527 -20.15 -4.52 -39.86
CA GLY A 527 -18.84 -4.64 -39.22
C GLY A 527 -18.05 -3.33 -39.12
N GLN A 528 -18.52 -2.23 -39.70
CA GLN A 528 -17.88 -0.91 -39.56
C GLN A 528 -18.39 -0.17 -38.31
N LEU A 529 -17.62 0.83 -37.86
CA LEU A 529 -18.06 1.74 -36.80
C LEU A 529 -19.25 2.57 -37.31
N CYS A 530 -20.31 2.66 -36.51
CA CYS A 530 -21.51 3.41 -36.85
C CYS A 530 -21.22 4.92 -36.95
N SER A 531 -21.35 5.50 -38.14
CA SER A 531 -21.15 6.94 -38.42
C SER A 531 -22.16 7.89 -37.77
N VAL A 532 -23.20 7.36 -37.12
CA VAL A 532 -24.26 8.15 -36.47
C VAL A 532 -23.97 8.32 -34.99
N CYS A 533 -23.54 7.26 -34.30
CA CYS A 533 -23.23 7.33 -32.86
C CYS A 533 -21.74 7.34 -32.57
N ASP A 534 -20.88 6.94 -33.50
CA ASP A 534 -19.43 6.78 -33.34
C ASP A 534 -19.00 5.85 -32.19
N LEU A 535 -19.91 4.99 -31.71
CA LEU A 535 -19.69 4.13 -30.54
C LEU A 535 -19.71 2.64 -30.87
N ALA A 536 -20.76 2.18 -31.56
CA ALA A 536 -21.05 0.77 -31.76
C ALA A 536 -20.72 0.30 -33.18
N THR A 537 -20.41 -0.98 -33.31
CA THR A 537 -20.21 -1.64 -34.60
C THR A 537 -21.56 -2.01 -35.22
N VAL A 538 -21.75 -1.65 -36.49
CA VAL A 538 -22.98 -1.94 -37.25
C VAL A 538 -23.15 -3.45 -37.41
N GLY A 539 -24.31 -3.98 -37.03
CA GLY A 539 -24.61 -5.41 -37.12
C GLY A 539 -23.99 -6.28 -36.03
N ALA A 540 -23.40 -5.69 -34.98
CA ALA A 540 -22.85 -6.48 -33.88
C ALA A 540 -23.96 -7.19 -33.08
N ASP A 541 -23.71 -8.45 -32.72
CA ASP A 541 -24.57 -9.25 -31.85
C ASP A 541 -24.59 -8.64 -30.43
N ALA A 542 -25.74 -8.13 -30.02
CA ALA A 542 -25.90 -7.42 -28.76
C ALA A 542 -27.16 -7.88 -28.02
N SER A 543 -27.06 -8.02 -26.69
CA SER A 543 -28.19 -8.49 -25.87
C SER A 543 -29.29 -7.44 -25.66
N GLY A 544 -29.02 -6.18 -25.96
CA GLY A 544 -29.93 -5.04 -25.73
C GLY A 544 -29.56 -4.22 -24.49
N LEU A 545 -30.16 -3.03 -24.40
CA LEU A 545 -29.89 -2.04 -23.34
C LEU A 545 -30.35 -2.52 -21.97
N LEU A 546 -29.39 -2.60 -21.02
CA LEU A 546 -29.65 -2.84 -19.61
C LEU A 546 -29.36 -1.58 -18.79
N CYS A 547 -30.40 -0.89 -18.34
CA CYS A 547 -30.31 0.38 -17.60
C CYS A 547 -31.10 0.39 -16.29
N SER A 548 -31.90 -0.64 -16.00
CA SER A 548 -32.66 -0.77 -14.76
C SER A 548 -32.51 -2.16 -14.15
N PRO A 549 -32.42 -2.28 -12.80
CA PRO A 549 -32.48 -3.57 -12.12
C PRO A 549 -33.74 -4.38 -12.45
N SER A 550 -34.87 -3.73 -12.77
CA SER A 550 -36.12 -4.42 -13.12
C SER A 550 -36.03 -5.24 -14.41
N GLN A 551 -35.01 -5.01 -15.24
CA GLN A 551 -34.77 -5.79 -16.46
C GLN A 551 -34.00 -7.09 -16.18
N ILE A 552 -33.44 -7.24 -14.98
CA ILE A 552 -32.75 -8.43 -14.52
C ILE A 552 -33.80 -9.28 -13.79
N ARG A 553 -34.18 -10.42 -14.37
CA ARG A 553 -35.09 -11.38 -13.75
C ARG A 553 -34.35 -12.37 -12.86
#